data_AF-A0A1D1ZD14-F1
#
_entry.id   AF-A0A1D1ZD14-F1
#
_cell.length_a   1.000
_cell.length_b   1.000
_cell.length_c   1.000
_cell.angle_alpha   90.00
_cell.angle_beta   90.00
_cell.angle_gamma   90.00
#
_symmetry.space_group_name_H-M   'P 1'
#
loop_
_entity.id
_entity.type
_entity.pdbx_description
1 polymer ?
#
loop_
_entity_poly.entity_id
_entity_poly.type
_entity_poly.pdbx_seq_one_letter_code
_entity_poly.pdbx_strand_id
1 'polypeptide(L)'
;REREREMGGPNRGSRSMVAPQHCGRAQQIGALLLVAATFSLTRIIDRSFPPSASSPPSSSCGALRSKLDASQLDPFAAAGGLAWPDRAYGSRLSLKIYVYDEREIDGLRQLMRGKDGTISPDSCVKGQWGTQVKIHRFLLESKFRTMKKEEADLFFVPTYVKCVRMSGGLNDKEINQTFVKVLSQMPYFRLSGGRDHIFVFPRGIEQINETPVPSILGKI
;
A
#
# COMPACT_ATOMS: atom_id res chain seq x y z
N ARG A 1 26.35 53.06 -58.99
CA ARG A 1 26.56 52.02 -60.02
C ARG A 1 26.45 50.69 -59.28
N GLU A 2 25.28 50.04 -59.17
CA GLU A 2 24.57 49.30 -60.25
C GLU A 2 25.55 48.33 -60.95
N ARG A 3 25.38 47.00 -61.01
CA ARG A 3 24.17 46.16 -61.12
C ARG A 3 24.38 44.70 -60.64
N GLU A 4 23.24 44.07 -60.40
CA GLU A 4 22.91 42.69 -60.05
C GLU A 4 23.17 41.62 -61.14
N ARG A 5 23.21 40.35 -60.71
CA ARG A 5 22.39 39.17 -61.14
C ARG A 5 23.10 37.86 -60.73
N GLU A 6 22.49 36.75 -60.32
CA GLU A 6 21.15 36.34 -59.86
C GLU A 6 21.27 34.85 -59.45
N MET A 7 20.23 34.33 -58.76
CA MET A 7 19.84 32.92 -58.56
C MET A 7 20.42 32.04 -57.43
N GLY A 8 19.48 31.52 -56.62
CA GLY A 8 19.64 30.31 -55.81
C GLY A 8 18.76 30.32 -54.54
N GLY A 9 17.51 29.91 -54.65
CA GLY A 9 16.47 29.99 -53.61
C GLY A 9 16.65 29.08 -52.37
N PRO A 10 15.74 29.18 -51.39
CA PRO A 10 15.90 28.66 -50.05
C PRO A 10 15.45 27.20 -49.95
N ASN A 11 16.29 26.31 -49.39
CA ASN A 11 15.86 24.96 -49.02
C ASN A 11 15.90 24.76 -47.50
N ARG A 12 14.72 24.89 -46.89
CA ARG A 12 14.45 24.48 -45.50
C ARG A 12 14.37 22.95 -45.47
N GLY A 13 15.40 22.31 -44.93
CA GLY A 13 15.41 20.88 -44.62
C GLY A 13 14.42 20.55 -43.49
N SER A 14 13.25 20.08 -43.89
CA SER A 14 12.35 19.11 -43.26
C SER A 14 12.46 18.87 -41.75
N ARG A 15 11.61 19.59 -40.99
CA ARG A 15 11.04 19.05 -39.74
C ARG A 15 10.20 17.83 -40.09
N SER A 16 10.59 16.66 -39.60
CA SER A 16 9.70 15.50 -39.57
C SER A 16 8.55 15.79 -38.60
N MET A 17 7.43 16.28 -39.14
CA MET A 17 6.17 16.33 -38.42
C MET A 17 5.63 14.91 -38.36
N VAL A 18 5.65 14.30 -37.17
CA VAL A 18 4.82 13.14 -36.87
C VAL A 18 3.37 13.57 -37.08
N ALA A 19 2.74 13.02 -38.11
CA ALA A 19 1.34 13.25 -38.41
C ALA A 19 0.48 12.81 -37.21
N PRO A 20 -0.59 13.54 -36.84
CA PRO A 20 -1.57 13.04 -35.88
C PRO A 20 -2.24 11.83 -36.52
N GLN A 21 -2.02 10.65 -35.96
CA GLN A 21 -2.79 9.47 -36.35
C GLN A 21 -4.25 9.74 -35.95
N HIS A 22 -5.04 10.14 -36.95
CA HIS A 22 -6.49 10.20 -36.82
C HIS A 22 -6.97 8.78 -36.59
N CYS A 23 -7.41 8.50 -35.36
CA CYS A 23 -8.12 7.28 -35.02
C CYS A 23 -9.45 7.31 -35.79
N GLY A 24 -9.49 6.65 -36.95
CA GLY A 24 -10.70 6.58 -37.76
C GLY A 24 -11.78 5.76 -37.03
N ARG A 25 -13.06 6.06 -37.29
CA ARG A 25 -14.20 5.28 -36.77
C ARG A 25 -14.02 3.76 -36.97
N ALA A 26 -13.33 3.35 -38.05
CA ALA A 26 -12.98 1.97 -38.32
C ALA A 26 -12.04 1.34 -37.26
N GLN A 27 -11.03 2.06 -36.76
CA GLN A 27 -10.15 1.57 -35.69
C GLN A 27 -10.89 1.47 -34.35
N GLN A 28 -11.79 2.41 -34.06
CA GLN A 28 -12.63 2.34 -32.86
C GLN A 28 -13.60 1.16 -32.90
N ILE A 29 -14.22 0.92 -34.06
CA ILE A 29 -15.10 -0.25 -34.28
C ILE A 29 -14.29 -1.54 -34.17
N GLY A 30 -13.08 -1.59 -34.75
CA GLY A 30 -12.18 -2.73 -34.63
C GLY A 30 -11.80 -3.03 -33.17
N ALA A 31 -11.48 -2.01 -32.38
CA ALA A 31 -11.19 -2.16 -30.96
C ALA A 31 -12.41 -2.66 -30.16
N LEU A 32 -13.60 -2.12 -30.42
CA LEU A 32 -14.85 -2.55 -29.78
C LEU A 32 -15.18 -4.01 -30.11
N LEU A 33 -15.02 -4.42 -31.37
CA LEU A 33 -15.22 -5.80 -31.79
C LEU A 33 -14.20 -6.75 -31.16
N LEU A 34 -12.94 -6.33 -31.04
CA LEU A 34 -11.90 -7.12 -30.38
C LEU A 34 -12.22 -7.33 -28.89
N VAL A 35 -12.65 -6.28 -28.18
CA VAL A 35 -13.06 -6.37 -26.77
C VAL A 35 -14.28 -7.27 -26.61
N ALA A 36 -15.30 -7.14 -27.47
CA ALA A 36 -16.49 -7.98 -27.42
C ALA A 36 -16.18 -9.46 -27.72
N ALA A 37 -15.32 -9.72 -28.70
CA ALA A 37 -14.90 -11.07 -29.07
C ALA A 37 -14.07 -11.73 -27.96
N THR A 38 -13.10 -11.01 -27.38
CA THR A 38 -12.29 -11.53 -26.27
C THR A 38 -13.15 -11.81 -25.03
N PHE A 39 -14.03 -10.89 -24.65
CA PHE A 39 -14.96 -11.11 -23.53
C PHE A 39 -15.87 -12.33 -23.75
N SER A 40 -16.37 -12.51 -24.97
CA SER A 40 -17.23 -13.65 -25.32
C SER A 40 -16.45 -14.97 -25.33
N LEU A 41 -15.23 -14.98 -25.88
CA LEU A 41 -14.37 -16.17 -25.85
C LEU A 41 -14.02 -16.57 -24.41
N THR A 42 -13.64 -15.62 -23.55
CA THR A 42 -13.34 -15.89 -22.15
C THR A 42 -14.55 -16.50 -21.44
N ARG A 43 -15.76 -15.96 -21.67
CA ARG A 43 -17.00 -16.54 -21.11
C ARG A 43 -17.33 -17.95 -21.61
N ILE A 44 -17.03 -18.25 -22.88
CA ILE A 44 -17.28 -19.59 -23.45
C ILE A 44 -16.26 -20.59 -22.89
N ILE A 45 -14.99 -20.20 -22.77
CA ILE A 45 -13.93 -21.04 -22.18
C ILE A 45 -14.24 -21.30 -20.70
N ASP A 46 -14.62 -20.28 -19.93
CA ASP A 46 -15.00 -20.42 -18.51
C ASP A 46 -16.22 -21.34 -18.32
N ARG A 47 -17.14 -21.39 -19.29
CA ARG A 47 -18.26 -22.33 -19.28
C ARG A 47 -17.88 -23.76 -19.70
N SER A 48 -16.84 -23.90 -20.50
CA SER A 48 -16.38 -25.19 -21.01
C SER A 48 -15.47 -25.93 -20.02
N PHE A 49 -14.85 -25.19 -19.09
CA PHE A 49 -14.03 -25.72 -18.00
C PHE A 49 -14.57 -25.27 -16.64
N PRO A 50 -15.67 -25.87 -16.14
CA PRO A 50 -16.06 -25.64 -14.75
C PRO A 50 -14.91 -26.10 -13.84
N PRO A 51 -14.51 -25.30 -12.82
CA PRO A 51 -13.50 -25.75 -11.87
C PRO A 51 -14.02 -27.00 -11.16
N SER A 52 -13.26 -28.09 -11.26
CA SER A 52 -13.48 -29.32 -10.51
C SER A 52 -13.55 -28.97 -9.02
N ALA A 53 -14.76 -29.02 -8.45
CA ALA A 53 -14.94 -28.99 -7.01
C ALA A 53 -14.35 -30.29 -6.46
N SER A 54 -13.11 -30.24 -5.96
CA SER A 54 -12.57 -31.27 -5.10
C SER A 54 -13.27 -31.19 -3.75
N SER A 55 -14.38 -31.92 -3.62
CA SER A 55 -15.06 -32.16 -2.35
C SER A 55 -14.12 -32.90 -1.38
N PRO A 56 -13.96 -32.48 -0.12
CA PRO A 56 -13.39 -33.34 0.91
C PRO A 56 -14.45 -34.37 1.38
N PRO A 57 -14.03 -35.57 1.82
CA PRO A 57 -14.95 -36.63 2.21
C PRO A 57 -15.71 -36.28 3.49
N SER A 58 -16.99 -36.64 3.46
CA SER A 58 -17.92 -36.61 4.58
C SER A 58 -17.42 -37.43 5.78
N SER A 59 -17.18 -36.76 6.91
CA SER A 59 -17.30 -37.39 8.22
C SER A 59 -18.46 -36.75 8.98
N SER A 60 -19.45 -37.58 9.20
CA SER A 60 -20.69 -37.35 9.94
C SER A 60 -20.40 -36.92 11.37
N CYS A 61 -21.03 -35.84 11.85
CA CYS A 61 -21.57 -35.74 13.21
C CYS A 61 -22.34 -34.42 13.41
N GLY A 62 -23.60 -34.55 13.81
CA GLY A 62 -24.29 -33.56 14.64
C GLY A 62 -24.85 -32.32 13.95
N ALA A 63 -26.09 -32.42 13.47
CA ALA A 63 -26.94 -31.25 13.30
C ALA A 63 -27.19 -30.57 14.65
N LEU A 64 -26.91 -29.26 14.76
CA LEU A 64 -27.70 -28.39 15.62
C LEU A 64 -27.98 -27.08 14.90
N ARG A 65 -29.22 -26.97 14.41
CA ARG A 65 -29.85 -25.73 13.98
C ARG A 65 -29.85 -24.75 15.15
N SER A 66 -29.17 -23.62 15.03
CA SER A 66 -29.55 -22.41 15.76
C SER A 66 -29.99 -21.36 14.75
N LYS A 67 -31.28 -21.00 14.83
CA LYS A 67 -31.83 -19.80 14.22
C LYS A 67 -31.16 -18.60 14.87
N LEU A 68 -30.39 -17.81 14.13
CA LEU A 68 -29.99 -16.48 14.54
C LEU A 68 -30.17 -15.51 13.37
N ASP A 69 -31.24 -14.73 13.53
CA ASP A 69 -31.52 -13.36 13.07
C ASP A 69 -30.78 -12.83 11.84
N ALA A 70 -31.54 -12.66 10.75
CA ALA A 70 -31.11 -12.14 9.46
C ALA A 70 -31.14 -10.59 9.42
N SER A 71 -30.59 -9.92 10.43
CA SER A 71 -30.59 -8.45 10.54
C SER A 71 -29.21 -7.79 10.51
N GLN A 72 -28.14 -8.54 10.23
CA GLN A 72 -26.79 -7.98 10.09
C GLN A 72 -26.14 -8.42 8.77
N LEU A 73 -26.66 -7.90 7.66
CA LEU A 73 -26.01 -8.06 6.35
C LEU A 73 -24.85 -7.07 6.25
N ASP A 74 -23.63 -7.60 6.33
CA ASP A 74 -22.40 -6.88 6.03
C ASP A 74 -22.39 -6.38 4.56
N PRO A 75 -22.09 -5.08 4.30
CA PRO A 75 -22.02 -4.54 2.94
C PRO A 75 -20.97 -5.20 2.02
N PHE A 76 -20.10 -6.05 2.57
CA PHE A 76 -19.02 -6.71 1.85
C PHE A 76 -19.40 -8.04 1.19
N ALA A 77 -20.59 -8.59 1.48
CA ALA A 77 -21.03 -9.86 0.90
C ALA A 77 -21.37 -9.81 -0.61
N ALA A 78 -21.44 -8.60 -1.20
CA ALA A 78 -21.77 -8.42 -2.63
C ALA A 78 -20.57 -8.54 -3.59
N ALA A 79 -19.34 -8.62 -3.07
CA ALA A 79 -18.15 -8.84 -3.90
C ALA A 79 -17.83 -10.35 -3.94
N GLY A 80 -18.19 -11.00 -5.05
CA GLY A 80 -17.98 -12.43 -5.25
C GLY A 80 -16.55 -12.89 -4.89
N GLY A 81 -16.48 -13.95 -4.07
CA GLY A 81 -15.38 -14.90 -4.07
C GLY A 81 -14.16 -14.62 -3.18
N LEU A 82 -14.11 -13.54 -2.40
CA LEU A 82 -13.10 -13.42 -1.34
C LEU A 82 -13.69 -13.92 -0.03
N ALA A 83 -13.73 -15.24 0.15
CA ALA A 83 -14.08 -15.89 1.41
C ALA A 83 -12.99 -15.59 2.46
N TRP A 84 -13.09 -14.39 3.04
CA TRP A 84 -12.28 -13.90 4.15
C TRP A 84 -13.24 -13.53 5.28
N PRO A 85 -13.06 -14.05 6.51
CA PRO A 85 -12.02 -14.98 6.97
C PRO A 85 -12.52 -16.43 7.17
N ASP A 86 -11.76 -17.40 6.65
CA ASP A 86 -11.25 -18.49 7.50
C ASP A 86 -9.93 -19.10 6.98
N ARG A 87 -8.81 -18.62 7.56
CA ARG A 87 -7.58 -19.35 7.89
C ARG A 87 -7.06 -18.74 9.20
N ALA A 88 -6.98 -19.53 10.26
CA ALA A 88 -6.52 -19.20 11.62
C ALA A 88 -7.28 -18.12 12.42
N TYR A 89 -8.15 -17.31 11.81
CA TYR A 89 -8.83 -16.19 12.48
C TYR A 89 -10.32 -16.43 12.83
N GLY A 90 -10.92 -17.54 12.40
CA GLY A 90 -12.31 -17.89 12.67
C GLY A 90 -13.33 -17.03 11.92
N SER A 91 -14.61 -17.31 12.15
CA SER A 91 -15.76 -16.55 11.60
C SER A 91 -15.86 -15.11 12.13
N ARG A 92 -15.03 -14.73 13.10
CA ARG A 92 -15.00 -13.40 13.70
C ARG A 92 -13.57 -12.98 14.00
N LEU A 93 -13.09 -11.95 13.31
CA LEU A 93 -11.78 -11.34 13.56
C LEU A 93 -11.76 -10.65 14.94
N SER A 94 -11.03 -11.23 15.88
CA SER A 94 -10.77 -10.67 17.22
C SER A 94 -9.35 -10.11 17.32
N LEU A 95 -9.01 -9.20 16.40
CA LEU A 95 -7.67 -8.63 16.31
C LEU A 95 -7.42 -7.57 17.40
N LYS A 96 -6.29 -7.68 18.09
CA LYS A 96 -5.79 -6.67 19.04
C LYS A 96 -4.46 -6.10 18.57
N ILE A 97 -4.42 -4.79 18.39
CA ILE A 97 -3.24 -4.05 17.92
C ILE A 97 -2.75 -3.13 19.03
N TYR A 98 -1.52 -3.32 19.49
CA TYR A 98 -0.86 -2.36 20.36
C TYR A 98 -0.24 -1.24 19.52
N VAL A 99 -0.45 0.01 19.93
CA VAL A 99 0.15 1.17 19.28
C VAL A 99 1.15 1.78 20.26
N TYR A 100 2.44 1.75 19.90
CA TYR A 100 3.50 2.33 20.73
C TYR A 100 3.28 3.85 20.94
N ASP A 101 3.47 4.35 22.16
CA ASP A 101 3.46 5.79 22.43
C ASP A 101 4.80 6.43 22.05
N GLU A 102 4.77 7.68 21.57
CA GLU A 102 5.98 8.38 21.11
C GLU A 102 7.06 8.58 22.19
N ARG A 103 6.68 8.48 23.48
CA ARG A 103 7.58 8.62 24.64
C ARG A 103 8.03 7.28 25.20
N GLU A 104 7.47 6.18 24.72
CA GLU A 104 7.70 4.85 25.29
C GLU A 104 9.08 4.30 24.94
N ILE A 105 9.55 4.55 23.72
CA ILE A 105 10.83 4.05 23.21
C ILE A 105 11.73 5.23 22.85
N ASP A 106 12.95 5.22 23.37
CA ASP A 106 13.93 6.27 23.07
C ASP A 106 14.32 6.25 21.59
N GLY A 107 14.18 7.40 20.93
CA GLY A 107 14.34 7.59 19.49
C GLY A 107 13.03 7.64 18.71
N LEU A 108 11.93 7.08 19.21
CA LEU A 108 10.66 7.06 18.48
C LEU A 108 10.11 8.48 18.24
N ARG A 109 10.19 9.34 19.26
CA ARG A 109 9.87 10.77 19.13
C ARG A 109 10.66 11.45 18.01
N GLN A 110 11.93 11.09 17.81
CA GLN A 110 12.78 11.67 16.76
C GLN A 110 12.33 11.21 15.37
N LEU A 111 11.94 9.94 15.22
CA LEU A 111 11.37 9.40 13.98
C LEU A 111 10.01 10.03 13.63
N MET A 112 9.34 10.67 14.58
CA MET A 112 8.05 11.34 14.39
C MET A 112 8.17 12.87 14.25
N ARG A 113 9.11 13.51 14.96
CA ARG A 113 9.18 14.97 15.11
C ARG A 113 10.53 15.59 14.72
N GLY A 114 11.49 14.79 14.29
CA GLY A 114 12.87 15.22 14.05
C GLY A 114 13.70 15.29 15.34
N LYS A 115 15.01 15.51 15.18
CA LYS A 115 15.98 15.57 16.30
C LYS A 115 15.59 16.60 17.37
N ASP A 116 15.22 17.79 16.91
CA ASP A 116 14.90 18.93 17.77
C ASP A 116 13.41 18.99 18.16
N GLY A 117 12.59 18.05 17.65
CA GLY A 117 11.15 18.03 17.89
C GLY A 117 10.36 19.15 17.22
N THR A 118 10.97 19.86 16.27
CA THR A 118 10.40 21.03 15.57
C THR A 118 9.29 20.66 14.59
N ILE A 119 9.24 19.41 14.13
CA ILE A 119 8.26 18.95 13.14
C ILE A 119 7.01 18.48 13.86
N SER A 120 5.90 19.19 13.63
CA SER A 120 4.60 18.81 14.15
C SER A 120 4.01 17.63 13.35
N PRO A 121 3.44 16.60 14.01
CA PRO A 121 2.65 15.56 13.36
C PRO A 121 1.56 16.10 12.41
N ASP A 122 0.96 17.25 12.72
CA ASP A 122 -0.08 17.86 11.89
C ASP A 122 0.43 18.36 10.54
N SER A 123 1.69 18.81 10.51
CA SER A 123 2.35 19.19 9.24
C SER A 123 2.57 17.97 8.32
N CYS A 124 2.59 16.77 8.90
CA CYS A 124 2.79 15.52 8.19
C CYS A 124 1.49 14.85 7.68
N VAL A 125 0.32 15.46 7.85
CA VAL A 125 -0.97 14.86 7.45
C VAL A 125 -1.22 14.94 5.93
N LYS A 126 -0.59 15.91 5.24
CA LYS A 126 -0.81 16.20 3.83
C LYS A 126 0.27 15.55 2.94
N GLY A 127 -0.03 15.38 1.66
CA GLY A 127 0.92 14.86 0.68
C GLY A 127 1.19 13.36 0.79
N GLN A 128 2.29 12.92 0.18
CA GLN A 128 2.65 11.49 0.06
C GLN A 128 2.91 10.81 1.41
N TRP A 129 3.37 11.55 2.43
CA TRP A 129 3.64 11.02 3.75
C TRP A 129 2.43 11.00 4.69
N GLY A 130 1.30 11.60 4.28
CA GLY A 130 0.06 11.67 5.05
C GLY A 130 -0.48 10.31 5.48
N THR A 131 -0.23 9.25 4.70
CA THR A 131 -0.66 7.88 4.99
C THR A 131 -0.10 7.38 6.33
N GLN A 132 1.14 7.71 6.68
CA GLN A 132 1.74 7.31 7.97
C GLN A 132 0.94 7.88 9.14
N VAL A 133 0.61 9.18 9.09
CA VAL A 133 -0.15 9.87 10.14
C VAL A 133 -1.60 9.41 10.19
N LYS A 134 -2.24 9.22 9.03
CA LYS A 134 -3.64 8.79 8.96
C LYS A 134 -3.84 7.37 9.49
N ILE A 135 -2.95 6.43 9.15
CA ILE A 135 -3.00 5.07 9.70
C ILE A 135 -2.78 5.11 11.21
N HIS A 136 -1.81 5.89 11.69
CA HIS A 136 -1.58 6.03 13.12
C HIS A 136 -2.83 6.54 13.85
N ARG A 137 -3.43 7.66 13.41
CA ARG A 137 -4.66 8.21 14.02
C ARG A 137 -5.82 7.23 13.97
N PHE A 138 -6.02 6.59 12.82
CA PHE A 138 -7.05 5.57 12.66
C PHE A 138 -6.89 4.41 13.65
N LEU A 139 -5.66 3.92 13.85
CA LEU A 139 -5.39 2.87 14.83
C LEU A 139 -5.56 3.35 16.28
N LEU A 140 -5.26 4.62 16.58
CA LEU A 140 -5.50 5.19 17.90
C LEU A 140 -6.99 5.21 18.28
N GLU A 141 -7.87 5.43 17.30
CA GLU A 141 -9.34 5.53 17.46
C GLU A 141 -10.08 4.20 17.20
N SER A 142 -9.39 3.19 16.70
CA SER A 142 -9.97 1.91 16.31
C SER A 142 -10.36 1.04 17.52
N LYS A 143 -11.47 0.31 17.39
CA LYS A 143 -11.90 -0.72 18.35
C LYS A 143 -10.91 -1.89 18.49
N PHE A 144 -10.01 -2.06 17.53
CA PHE A 144 -8.99 -3.11 17.55
C PHE A 144 -7.77 -2.71 18.40
N ARG A 145 -7.69 -1.47 18.90
CA ARG A 145 -6.58 -1.05 19.73
C ARG A 145 -6.63 -1.68 21.12
N THR A 146 -5.52 -2.24 21.57
CA THR A 146 -5.30 -2.64 22.96
C THR A 146 -4.29 -1.71 23.64
N MET A 147 -4.47 -1.51 24.95
CA MET A 147 -3.52 -0.78 25.81
C MET A 147 -2.53 -1.71 26.53
N LYS A 148 -2.71 -3.03 26.40
CA LYS A 148 -1.87 -4.06 27.01
C LYS A 148 -1.08 -4.78 25.92
N LYS A 149 0.24 -4.85 26.07
CA LYS A 149 1.13 -5.48 25.08
C LYS A 149 0.99 -6.99 25.07
N GLU A 150 0.69 -7.58 26.23
CA GLU A 150 0.58 -9.03 26.44
C GLU A 150 -0.66 -9.61 25.75
N GLU A 151 -1.66 -8.76 25.47
CA GLU A 151 -2.87 -9.15 24.76
C GLU A 151 -2.82 -8.82 23.26
N ALA A 152 -1.73 -8.24 22.76
CA ALA A 152 -1.65 -7.77 21.38
C ALA A 152 -1.25 -8.90 20.42
N ASP A 153 -1.96 -9.00 19.30
CA ASP A 153 -1.60 -9.87 18.18
C ASP A 153 -0.61 -9.19 17.23
N LEU A 154 -0.70 -7.86 17.11
CA LEU A 154 0.14 -7.03 16.26
C LEU A 154 0.58 -5.76 17.00
N PHE A 155 1.73 -5.23 16.61
CA PHE A 155 2.33 -4.03 17.17
C PHE A 155 2.54 -2.98 16.09
N PHE A 156 1.86 -1.84 16.18
CA PHE A 156 2.06 -0.73 15.26
C PHE A 156 3.12 0.24 15.80
N VAL A 157 4.16 0.48 15.00
CA VAL A 157 5.23 1.43 15.34
C VAL A 157 4.98 2.75 14.59
N PRO A 158 4.54 3.82 15.28
CA PRO A 158 4.27 5.10 14.62
C PRO A 158 5.59 5.77 14.24
N THR A 159 5.84 5.91 12.95
CA THR A 159 6.99 6.67 12.43
C THR A 159 6.48 7.63 11.36
N TYR A 160 7.06 8.83 11.27
CA TYR A 160 6.75 9.85 10.25
C TYR A 160 7.98 10.17 9.41
N VAL A 161 8.87 9.19 9.25
CA VAL A 161 10.26 9.37 8.80
C VAL A 161 10.37 9.99 7.41
N LYS A 162 9.38 9.77 6.53
CA LYS A 162 9.38 10.44 5.22
C LYS A 162 9.16 11.94 5.38
N CYS A 163 8.17 12.35 6.18
CA CYS A 163 7.93 13.77 6.47
C CYS A 163 9.13 14.42 7.16
N VAL A 164 9.68 13.71 8.17
CA VAL A 164 10.84 14.18 8.95
C VAL A 164 12.07 14.38 8.06
N ARG A 165 12.37 13.40 7.19
CA ARG A 165 13.45 13.51 6.20
C ARG A 165 13.23 14.68 5.24
N MET A 166 12.04 14.78 4.64
CA MET A 166 11.74 15.81 3.64
C MET A 166 11.73 17.22 4.24
N SER A 167 11.47 17.36 5.55
CA SER A 167 11.50 18.64 6.25
C SER A 167 12.86 18.96 6.87
N GLY A 168 13.88 18.14 6.63
CA GLY A 168 15.25 18.34 7.12
C GLY A 168 15.45 18.05 8.61
N GLY A 169 14.51 17.37 9.28
CA GLY A 169 14.61 17.09 10.72
C GLY A 169 15.53 15.94 11.10
N LEU A 170 15.83 15.04 10.14
CA LEU A 170 16.82 13.96 10.23
C LEU A 170 17.36 13.64 8.83
N ASN A 171 18.62 13.24 8.74
CA ASN A 171 19.20 12.66 7.53
C ASN A 171 19.14 11.12 7.52
N ASP A 172 19.50 10.49 6.39
CA ASP A 172 19.40 9.02 6.23
C ASP A 172 20.25 8.22 7.22
N LYS A 173 21.43 8.73 7.57
CA LYS A 173 22.30 8.08 8.56
C LYS A 173 21.65 8.12 9.94
N GLU A 174 21.14 9.28 10.34
CA GLU A 174 20.44 9.47 11.62
C GLU A 174 19.16 8.62 11.68
N ILE A 175 18.38 8.54 10.59
CA ILE A 175 17.18 7.71 10.51
C ILE A 175 17.53 6.24 10.71
N ASN A 176 18.52 5.72 9.98
CA ASN A 176 18.95 4.33 10.11
C ASN A 176 19.44 4.00 11.53
N GLN A 177 20.27 4.86 12.10
CA GLN A 177 20.77 4.68 13.47
C GLN A 177 19.65 4.71 14.50
N THR A 178 18.70 5.64 14.35
CA THR A 178 17.57 5.79 15.26
C THR A 178 16.63 4.60 15.18
N PHE A 179 16.36 4.07 13.98
CA PHE A 179 15.57 2.84 13.83
C PHE A 179 16.23 1.63 14.50
N VAL A 180 17.52 1.40 14.27
CA VAL A 180 18.25 0.29 14.92
C VAL A 180 18.15 0.42 16.44
N LYS A 181 18.32 1.63 16.97
CA LYS A 181 18.17 1.94 18.39
C LYS A 181 16.75 1.69 18.90
N VAL A 182 15.72 2.09 18.16
CA VAL A 182 14.31 1.89 18.54
C VAL A 182 13.98 0.39 18.58
N LEU A 183 14.39 -0.37 17.56
CA LEU A 183 14.08 -1.79 17.44
C LEU A 183 14.81 -2.64 18.49
N SER A 184 16.04 -2.27 18.88
CA SER A 184 16.78 -2.98 19.92
C SER A 184 16.15 -2.89 21.31
N GLN A 185 15.31 -1.88 21.55
CA GLN A 185 14.60 -1.65 22.81
C GLN A 185 13.22 -2.34 22.87
N MET A 186 12.70 -2.89 21.76
CA MET A 186 11.36 -3.48 21.69
C MET A 186 11.41 -4.99 22.05
N PRO A 187 10.92 -5.43 23.22
CA PRO A 187 11.06 -6.82 23.64
C PRO A 187 10.28 -7.79 22.73
N TYR A 188 9.05 -7.44 22.37
CA TYR A 188 8.19 -8.25 21.50
C TYR A 188 8.74 -8.37 20.08
N PHE A 189 9.43 -7.34 19.58
CA PHE A 189 10.09 -7.38 18.28
C PHE A 189 11.14 -8.50 18.22
N ARG A 190 11.92 -8.67 19.29
CA ARG A 190 12.93 -9.73 19.38
C ARG A 190 12.32 -11.13 19.49
N LEU A 191 11.17 -11.27 20.15
CA LEU A 191 10.48 -12.55 20.32
C LEU A 191 9.92 -13.08 18.99
N SER A 192 9.32 -12.20 18.19
CA SER A 192 8.70 -12.57 16.92
C SER A 192 9.64 -12.47 15.72
N GLY A 193 10.80 -11.85 15.89
CA GLY A 193 11.67 -11.41 14.78
C GLY A 193 11.01 -10.31 13.94
N GLY A 194 10.15 -9.49 14.54
CA GLY A 194 9.45 -8.38 13.89
C GLY A 194 8.25 -8.78 13.02
N ARG A 195 7.87 -10.06 12.96
CA ARG A 195 6.77 -10.54 12.10
C ARG A 195 5.39 -10.00 12.48
N ASP A 196 5.22 -9.64 13.75
CA ASP A 196 4.00 -9.04 14.31
C ASP A 196 4.08 -7.51 14.37
N HIS A 197 5.18 -6.89 13.90
CA HIS A 197 5.34 -5.44 13.91
C HIS A 197 4.98 -4.83 12.54
N ILE A 198 4.12 -3.82 12.58
CA ILE A 198 3.63 -3.10 11.40
C ILE A 198 4.38 -1.78 11.27
N PHE A 199 5.01 -1.59 10.11
CA PHE A 199 5.66 -0.35 9.70
C PHE A 199 5.03 0.17 8.41
N VAL A 200 4.91 1.49 8.29
CA VAL A 200 4.31 2.13 7.11
C VAL A 200 5.37 2.95 6.37
N PHE A 201 5.68 2.53 5.15
CA PHE A 201 6.62 3.22 4.26
C PHE A 201 5.90 3.65 2.98
N PRO A 202 5.40 4.90 2.90
CA PRO A 202 4.78 5.41 1.69
C PRO A 202 5.86 5.62 0.62
N ARG A 203 5.56 5.19 -0.61
CA ARG A 203 6.39 5.52 -1.77
C ARG A 203 6.18 6.98 -2.15
N GLY A 204 7.28 7.68 -2.44
CA GLY A 204 7.25 8.98 -3.13
C GLY A 204 7.62 8.80 -4.60
N ILE A 205 7.19 9.72 -5.47
CA ILE A 205 7.60 9.85 -6.88
C ILE A 205 9.07 10.32 -6.96
N GLU A 206 9.95 9.61 -6.28
CA GLU A 206 11.38 9.85 -6.21
C GLU A 206 12.05 8.50 -5.92
N GLN A 207 11.80 7.55 -6.81
CA GLN A 207 12.48 6.25 -6.88
C GLN A 207 12.93 5.95 -8.32
N ILE A 208 13.36 6.97 -9.07
CA ILE A 208 14.03 6.72 -10.37
C ILE A 208 15.55 6.61 -10.19
N ASN A 209 16.09 6.99 -9.04
CA ASN A 209 17.44 6.63 -8.65
C ASN A 209 17.56 6.71 -7.12
N GLU A 210 18.39 5.86 -6.52
CA GLU A 210 18.79 5.87 -5.09
C GLU A 210 17.88 5.12 -4.08
N THR A 211 18.38 3.94 -3.69
CA THR A 211 18.13 3.15 -2.47
C THR A 211 16.71 2.57 -2.22
N PRO A 212 16.59 1.22 -2.13
CA PRO A 212 15.36 0.60 -1.64
C PRO A 212 15.12 0.98 -0.17
N VAL A 213 13.89 0.72 0.29
CA VAL A 213 13.48 0.66 1.71
C VAL A 213 14.70 0.50 2.60
N PRO A 214 14.88 1.36 3.61
CA PRO A 214 16.08 1.33 4.45
C PRO A 214 16.47 -0.12 4.71
N SER A 215 17.71 -0.51 4.40
CA SER A 215 18.22 -1.88 4.57
C SER A 215 18.22 -2.36 6.03
N ILE A 216 17.50 -1.65 6.90
CA ILE A 216 17.20 -1.86 8.31
C ILE A 216 16.66 -3.26 8.54
N LEU A 217 15.75 -3.79 7.71
CA LEU A 217 15.26 -5.16 7.89
C LEU A 217 16.26 -6.24 7.45
N GLY A 218 17.29 -5.91 6.66
CA GLY A 218 18.30 -6.88 6.22
C GLY A 218 19.55 -6.94 7.12
N LYS A 219 19.61 -6.12 8.18
CA LYS A 219 20.76 -5.99 9.09
C LYS A 219 20.43 -6.23 10.56
N ILE A 220 19.19 -6.62 10.87
CA ILE A 220 18.73 -7.04 12.21
C ILE A 220 18.53 -8.55 12.15
#